data_AF-A0A495SQB8-F1
#
_entry.id   AF-A0A495SQB8-F1
#
_cell.length_a   1.000
_cell.length_b   1.000
_cell.length_c   1.000
_cell.angle_alpha   90.00
_cell.angle_beta   90.00
_cell.angle_gamma   90.00
#
_symmetry.space_group_name_H-M   'P 1'
#
loop_
_entity.id
_entity.type
_entity.pdbx_description
1 polymer ?
#
loop_
_entity_poly.entity_id
_entity_poly.type
_entity_poly.pdbx_seq_one_letter_code
_entity_poly.pdbx_strand_id
1 'polypeptide(L)'
;MKRSGTADLPLHYGKVPPWLYERMSVLGLSIVEVILMDYGKDEVLRRLADPFWFQSFGAVMGMDWHSSGITTSVMGALKRSVNPHSQSLGLYICGGKGKFSRDTPSELIQIADKTGLNGTELVKASKLSAKVDNTAIHDGYQLYLHNFILADNGNWSVVQQGMHESDGTARRYHWHSGNIKSFVEEPHTGINGVFRGQILNLTAAEASGNRKGIVEISHTDSAQIMSDFSRLILPNHHDVQASDVDLKRLGALLYVTREQQPQNFEDLLMLEGVGPRTMQSLALVSEVIHGAPSRFTDPARFSFAHGGKDGHPFPVPVKVYDESINILKKGIEKSKLGNADKLKTLNKLHQVITTAEKNFTPDFDIQQVIEEERQNSWRFGGKTVFGDAQKPGASQSIQLSLF
;
A
#
# COMPACT_ATOMS: atom_id res chain seq x y z
N MET A 1 21.75 3.56 31.31
CA MET A 1 21.46 3.01 29.96
C MET A 1 19.94 2.87 29.83
N LYS A 2 19.32 3.34 28.72
CA LYS A 2 17.97 3.93 28.77
C LYS A 2 16.85 3.30 27.90
N ARG A 3 16.96 2.11 27.29
CA ARG A 3 15.85 1.43 26.54
C ARG A 3 16.00 -0.11 26.54
N SER A 4 15.00 -0.88 26.10
CA SER A 4 15.03 -2.36 25.96
C SER A 4 15.62 -2.82 24.61
N GLY A 5 16.23 -3.99 24.46
CA GLY A 5 17.03 -4.32 23.26
C GLY A 5 16.44 -5.35 22.28
N THR A 6 17.07 -5.50 21.10
CA THR A 6 16.76 -6.53 20.09
C THR A 6 17.99 -7.34 19.67
N ALA A 7 17.79 -8.51 19.05
CA ALA A 7 18.85 -9.34 18.46
C ALA A 7 18.35 -10.12 17.22
N ASP A 8 19.13 -10.11 16.13
CA ASP A 8 18.87 -10.88 14.90
C ASP A 8 19.68 -12.19 14.91
N LEU A 9 19.03 -13.31 14.61
CA LEU A 9 19.56 -14.66 14.78
C LEU A 9 19.23 -15.52 13.54
N PRO A 10 20.17 -16.35 13.02
CA PRO A 10 19.85 -17.37 12.02
C PRO A 10 18.81 -18.38 12.55
N LEU A 11 17.90 -18.82 11.69
CA LEU A 11 16.94 -19.88 12.00
C LEU A 11 17.66 -21.22 12.05
N HIS A 12 17.58 -21.87 13.21
CA HIS A 12 17.99 -23.26 13.37
C HIS A 12 16.76 -24.14 13.56
N TYR A 13 16.72 -25.22 12.78
CA TYR A 13 15.71 -26.25 12.89
C TYR A 13 16.26 -27.39 13.75
N GLY A 14 15.42 -27.92 14.65
CA GLY A 14 15.81 -28.99 15.56
C GLY A 14 15.09 -28.87 16.89
N LYS A 15 14.90 -30.02 17.55
CA LYS A 15 14.32 -30.08 18.89
C LYS A 15 15.45 -30.36 19.88
N VAL A 16 15.49 -29.59 20.97
CA VAL A 16 16.39 -29.89 22.08
C VAL A 16 16.06 -31.29 22.61
N PRO A 17 17.05 -32.20 22.69
CA PRO A 17 16.80 -33.56 23.15
C PRO A 17 16.40 -33.54 24.64
N PRO A 18 15.53 -34.48 25.09
CA PRO A 18 15.00 -34.47 26.46
C PRO A 18 16.08 -34.40 27.55
N TRP A 19 17.17 -35.14 27.38
CA TRP A 19 18.27 -35.18 28.35
C TRP A 19 18.95 -33.82 28.55
N LEU A 20 19.03 -32.99 27.50
CA LEU A 20 19.60 -31.64 27.57
C LEU A 20 18.56 -30.68 28.12
N TYR A 21 17.31 -30.82 27.71
CA TYR A 21 16.20 -30.00 28.20
C TYR A 21 16.01 -30.09 29.72
N GLU A 22 16.16 -31.29 30.29
CA GLU A 22 16.11 -31.51 31.74
C GLU A 22 17.28 -30.81 32.46
N ARG A 23 18.52 -31.01 31.97
CA ARG A 23 19.71 -30.37 32.56
C ARG A 23 19.67 -28.85 32.47
N MET A 24 19.24 -28.29 31.34
CA MET A 24 19.09 -26.84 31.21
C MET A 24 18.00 -26.31 32.14
N SER A 25 16.92 -27.05 32.38
CA SER A 25 15.85 -26.61 33.29
C SER A 25 16.36 -26.50 34.72
N VAL A 26 17.17 -27.47 35.17
CA VAL A 26 17.83 -27.45 36.49
C VAL A 26 18.84 -26.32 36.58
N LEU A 27 19.78 -26.23 35.63
CA LEU A 27 20.81 -25.17 35.63
C LEU A 27 20.20 -23.77 35.57
N GLY A 28 19.18 -23.58 34.73
CA GLY A 28 18.48 -22.31 34.58
C GLY A 28 17.78 -21.88 35.86
N LEU A 29 17.13 -22.81 36.58
CA LEU A 29 16.52 -22.53 37.88
C LEU A 29 17.59 -22.13 38.90
N SER A 30 18.67 -22.90 39.04
CA SER A 30 19.73 -22.61 40.00
C SER A 30 20.37 -21.24 39.76
N ILE A 31 20.59 -20.85 38.50
CA ILE A 31 21.11 -19.52 38.16
C ILE A 31 20.10 -18.43 38.55
N VAL A 32 18.81 -18.63 38.27
CA VAL A 32 17.76 -17.68 38.67
C VAL A 32 17.68 -17.54 40.18
N GLU A 33 17.74 -18.64 40.93
CA GLU A 33 17.73 -18.64 42.40
C GLU A 33 18.92 -17.87 42.99
N VAL A 34 20.13 -18.07 42.44
CA VAL A 34 21.32 -17.31 42.86
C VAL A 34 21.13 -15.81 42.59
N ILE A 35 20.62 -15.44 41.41
CA ILE A 35 20.38 -14.02 41.09
C ILE A 35 19.31 -13.43 42.02
N LEU A 36 18.26 -14.18 42.30
CA LEU A 36 17.21 -13.76 43.24
C LEU A 36 17.76 -13.54 44.65
N MET A 37 18.61 -14.46 45.13
CA MET A 37 19.20 -14.39 46.46
C MET A 37 20.15 -13.20 46.60
N ASP A 38 20.99 -12.96 45.60
CA ASP A 38 22.04 -11.94 45.66
C ASP A 38 21.55 -10.54 45.27
N TYR A 39 20.60 -10.44 44.33
CA TYR A 39 20.22 -9.18 43.69
C TYR A 39 18.70 -8.92 43.60
N GLY A 40 17.87 -9.93 43.89
CA GLY A 40 16.42 -9.80 43.89
C GLY A 40 15.73 -9.95 42.53
N LYS A 41 14.39 -9.89 42.57
CA LYS A 41 13.47 -10.12 41.43
C LYS A 41 13.68 -9.16 40.27
N ASP A 42 13.89 -7.88 40.57
CA ASP A 42 14.03 -6.85 39.55
C ASP A 42 15.30 -7.04 38.72
N GLU A 43 16.38 -7.56 39.31
CA GLU A 43 17.61 -7.87 38.59
C GLU A 43 17.43 -9.05 37.63
N VAL A 44 16.66 -10.08 38.01
CA VAL A 44 16.28 -11.18 37.11
C VAL A 44 15.55 -10.63 35.89
N LEU A 45 14.54 -9.78 36.12
CA LEU A 45 13.76 -9.15 35.05
C LEU A 45 14.64 -8.30 34.14
N ARG A 46 15.54 -7.49 34.72
CA ARG A 46 16.46 -6.63 33.97
C ARG A 46 17.41 -7.43 33.10
N ARG A 47 17.99 -8.52 33.62
CA ARG A 47 18.89 -9.42 32.90
C ARG A 47 18.19 -10.18 31.77
N LEU A 48 16.98 -10.69 32.01
CA LEU A 48 16.18 -11.35 30.97
C LEU A 48 15.77 -10.38 29.84
N ALA A 49 15.64 -9.09 30.14
CA ALA A 49 15.36 -8.05 29.16
C ALA A 49 16.61 -7.53 28.42
N ASP A 50 17.81 -8.00 28.78
CA ASP A 50 19.05 -7.66 28.10
C ASP A 50 19.35 -8.72 27.02
N PRO A 51 19.40 -8.36 25.72
CA PRO A 51 19.58 -9.33 24.65
C PRO A 51 20.91 -10.06 24.69
N PHE A 52 21.99 -9.38 25.12
CA PHE A 52 23.33 -9.96 25.20
C PHE A 52 23.42 -10.93 26.36
N TRP A 53 22.95 -10.52 27.54
CA TRP A 53 22.89 -11.39 28.70
C TRP A 53 22.04 -12.62 28.42
N PHE A 54 20.86 -12.43 27.81
CA PHE A 54 19.97 -13.55 27.48
C PHE A 54 20.63 -14.53 26.48
N GLN A 55 21.37 -14.03 25.50
CA GLN A 55 22.11 -14.86 24.56
C GLN A 55 23.21 -15.67 25.27
N SER A 56 24.00 -15.02 26.12
CA SER A 56 25.04 -15.66 26.91
C SER A 56 24.46 -16.70 27.87
N PHE A 57 23.32 -16.39 28.49
CA PHE A 57 22.61 -17.31 29.37
C PHE A 57 22.15 -18.57 28.64
N GLY A 58 21.61 -18.43 27.43
CA GLY A 58 21.29 -19.57 26.57
C GLY A 58 22.51 -20.43 26.23
N ALA A 59 23.65 -19.80 25.92
CA ALA A 59 24.90 -20.51 25.65
C ALA A 59 25.39 -21.31 26.88
N VAL A 60 25.34 -20.70 28.07
CA VAL A 60 25.66 -21.38 29.34
C VAL A 60 24.74 -22.58 29.59
N MET A 61 23.47 -22.49 29.19
CA MET A 61 22.49 -23.58 29.27
C MET A 61 22.68 -24.68 28.21
N GLY A 62 23.72 -24.60 27.38
CA GLY A 62 24.10 -25.63 26.41
C GLY A 62 23.49 -25.46 25.02
N MET A 63 23.00 -24.26 24.69
CA MET A 63 22.52 -23.94 23.34
C MET A 63 23.64 -23.35 22.47
N ASP A 64 23.54 -23.52 21.16
CA ASP A 64 24.47 -22.87 20.22
C ASP A 64 24.37 -21.35 20.29
N TRP A 65 25.50 -20.68 20.50
CA TRP A 65 25.61 -19.25 20.82
C TRP A 65 24.99 -18.29 19.80
N HIS A 66 24.71 -18.73 18.57
CA HIS A 66 24.12 -17.93 17.49
C HIS A 66 22.70 -18.37 17.14
N SER A 67 22.15 -19.37 17.82
CA SER A 67 20.89 -20.01 17.42
C SER A 67 19.65 -19.22 17.82
N SER A 68 18.72 -19.04 16.88
CA SER A 68 17.36 -18.56 17.18
C SER A 68 16.58 -19.48 18.11
N GLY A 69 17.00 -20.74 18.25
CA GLY A 69 16.41 -21.72 19.14
C GLY A 69 16.59 -21.37 20.61
N ILE A 70 17.63 -20.57 20.96
CA ILE A 70 17.94 -20.14 22.34
C ILE A 70 16.69 -19.61 23.04
N THR A 71 16.00 -18.66 22.41
CA THR A 71 14.85 -17.99 23.02
C THR A 71 13.74 -18.96 23.38
N THR A 72 13.49 -19.91 22.49
CA THR A 72 12.40 -20.86 22.66
C THR A 72 12.71 -21.91 23.71
N SER A 73 13.95 -22.40 23.71
CA SER A 73 14.41 -23.45 24.62
C SER A 73 14.61 -22.90 26.03
N VAL A 74 15.27 -21.75 26.16
CA VAL A 74 15.52 -21.09 27.46
C VAL A 74 14.21 -20.71 28.11
N MET A 75 13.30 -20.02 27.41
CA MET A 75 12.02 -19.62 28.02
C MET A 75 11.15 -20.82 28.36
N GLY A 76 11.15 -21.87 27.53
CA GLY A 76 10.45 -23.12 27.85
C GLY A 76 11.01 -23.82 29.09
N ALA A 77 12.34 -23.92 29.18
CA ALA A 77 13.03 -24.54 30.31
C ALA A 77 12.78 -23.77 31.62
N LEU A 78 12.94 -22.44 31.59
CA LEU A 78 12.65 -21.58 32.72
C LEU A 78 11.17 -21.66 33.13
N LYS A 79 10.22 -21.59 32.19
CA LYS A 79 8.78 -21.72 32.52
C LYS A 79 8.50 -23.03 33.25
N ARG A 80 9.11 -24.13 32.80
CA ARG A 80 8.94 -25.46 33.40
C ARG A 80 9.56 -25.54 34.80
N SER A 81 10.71 -24.91 35.04
CA SER A 81 11.42 -25.05 36.32
C SER A 81 11.08 -23.97 37.34
N VAL A 82 10.80 -22.73 36.93
CA VAL A 82 10.47 -21.61 37.83
C VAL A 82 9.02 -21.69 38.31
N ASN A 83 8.05 -21.95 37.42
CA ASN A 83 6.63 -21.88 37.78
C ASN A 83 6.20 -22.81 38.93
N PRO A 84 6.72 -24.06 39.05
CA PRO A 84 6.44 -24.92 40.21
C PRO A 84 6.82 -24.28 41.56
N HIS A 85 7.80 -23.36 41.56
CA HIS A 85 8.29 -22.65 42.74
C HIS A 85 7.89 -21.16 42.73
N SER A 86 6.94 -20.77 41.88
CA SER A 86 6.60 -19.35 41.64
C SER A 86 6.19 -18.59 42.89
N GLN A 87 5.46 -19.22 43.81
CA GLN A 87 5.03 -18.59 45.07
C GLN A 87 6.21 -18.26 46.00
N SER A 88 7.21 -19.14 46.09
CA SER A 88 8.39 -18.90 46.93
C SER A 88 9.39 -17.95 46.28
N LEU A 89 9.50 -18.01 44.95
CA LEU A 89 10.42 -17.15 44.19
C LEU A 89 9.84 -15.76 43.90
N GLY A 90 8.51 -15.61 43.98
CA GLY A 90 7.80 -14.40 43.58
C GLY A 90 7.96 -14.08 42.09
N LEU A 91 8.20 -15.10 41.25
CA LEU A 91 8.37 -14.98 39.81
C LEU A 91 7.44 -15.95 39.06
N TYR A 92 6.79 -15.45 38.02
CA TYR A 92 5.87 -16.19 37.18
C TYR A 92 6.22 -15.99 35.71
N ILE A 93 6.23 -17.08 34.94
CA ILE A 93 6.49 -17.04 33.50
C ILE A 93 5.23 -17.49 32.76
N CYS A 94 4.64 -16.59 31.98
CA CYS A 94 3.47 -16.84 31.15
C CYS A 94 3.84 -16.95 29.68
N GLY A 95 2.99 -17.60 28.89
CA GLY A 95 3.17 -17.65 27.44
C GLY A 95 4.01 -18.81 26.94
N GLY A 96 4.52 -18.67 25.71
CA GLY A 96 5.27 -19.70 24.98
C GLY A 96 5.01 -19.62 23.48
N LYS A 97 5.10 -20.75 22.77
CA LYS A 97 4.80 -20.83 21.33
C LYS A 97 3.31 -21.04 21.06
N GLY A 98 2.84 -20.53 19.93
CA GLY A 98 1.53 -20.87 19.36
C GLY A 98 0.36 -20.62 20.33
N LYS A 99 -0.34 -21.69 20.74
CA LYS A 99 -1.47 -21.58 21.68
C LYS A 99 -1.06 -20.92 23.01
N PHE A 100 0.13 -21.23 23.53
CA PHE A 100 0.59 -20.68 24.81
C PHE A 100 0.81 -19.16 24.73
N SER A 101 1.33 -18.64 23.62
CA SER A 101 1.43 -17.19 23.39
C SER A 101 0.04 -16.52 23.48
N ARG A 102 -0.98 -17.13 22.85
CA ARG A 102 -2.35 -16.60 22.85
C ARG A 102 -3.05 -16.69 24.20
N ASP A 103 -2.63 -17.62 25.07
CA ASP A 103 -3.23 -17.85 26.39
C ASP A 103 -2.58 -17.00 27.51
N THR A 104 -1.52 -16.25 27.18
CA THR A 104 -0.82 -15.37 28.15
C THR A 104 -1.77 -14.44 28.91
N PRO A 105 -2.80 -13.81 28.30
CA PRO A 105 -3.76 -13.00 29.04
C PRO A 105 -4.50 -13.77 30.15
N SER A 106 -4.93 -15.01 29.86
CA SER A 106 -5.62 -15.85 30.84
C SER A 106 -4.69 -16.21 32.01
N GLU A 107 -3.43 -16.58 31.71
CA GLU A 107 -2.41 -16.88 32.72
C GLU A 107 -2.17 -15.66 33.65
N LEU A 108 -2.10 -14.45 33.08
CA LEU A 108 -1.88 -13.22 33.84
C LEU A 108 -3.06 -12.87 34.76
N ILE A 109 -4.30 -13.07 34.32
CA ILE A 109 -5.48 -12.88 35.18
C ILE A 109 -5.43 -13.84 36.36
N GLN A 110 -5.13 -15.12 36.12
CA GLN A 110 -5.06 -16.13 37.20
C GLN A 110 -3.97 -15.82 38.24
N ILE A 111 -2.84 -15.22 37.81
CA ILE A 111 -1.78 -14.80 38.72
C ILE A 111 -2.20 -13.54 39.48
N ALA A 112 -2.81 -12.57 38.79
CA ALA A 112 -3.32 -11.35 39.40
C ALA A 112 -4.34 -11.65 40.50
N ASP A 113 -5.27 -12.58 40.26
CA ASP A 113 -6.28 -13.01 41.25
C ASP A 113 -5.64 -13.59 42.53
N LYS A 114 -4.46 -14.22 42.41
CA LYS A 114 -3.73 -14.82 43.54
C LYS A 114 -2.82 -13.84 44.26
N THR A 115 -2.32 -12.82 43.56
CA THR A 115 -1.27 -11.91 44.06
C THR A 115 -1.82 -10.53 44.44
N GLY A 116 -3.05 -10.20 44.02
CA GLY A 116 -3.65 -8.88 44.20
C GLY A 116 -3.16 -7.83 43.19
N LEU A 117 -2.41 -8.24 42.17
CA LEU A 117 -1.94 -7.35 41.10
C LEU A 117 -3.08 -6.92 40.17
N ASN A 118 -2.88 -5.82 39.45
CA ASN A 118 -3.85 -5.35 38.45
C ASN A 118 -3.75 -6.17 37.15
N GLY A 119 -4.55 -7.25 37.07
CA GLY A 119 -4.59 -8.12 35.90
C GLY A 119 -4.95 -7.42 34.59
N THR A 120 -5.76 -6.37 34.63
CA THR A 120 -6.16 -5.62 33.42
C THR A 120 -4.97 -4.89 32.80
N GLU A 121 -4.17 -4.20 33.63
CA GLU A 121 -2.97 -3.50 33.15
C GLU A 121 -1.88 -4.48 32.69
N LEU A 122 -1.74 -5.64 33.35
CA LEU A 122 -0.82 -6.69 32.92
C LEU A 122 -1.20 -7.28 31.56
N VAL A 123 -2.49 -7.57 31.34
CA VAL A 123 -3.00 -8.05 30.04
C VAL A 123 -2.77 -7.00 28.96
N LYS A 124 -3.01 -5.72 29.27
CA LYS A 124 -2.77 -4.61 28.35
C LYS A 124 -1.29 -4.50 27.97
N ALA A 125 -0.39 -4.53 28.96
CA ALA A 125 1.06 -4.51 28.74
C ALA A 125 1.52 -5.69 27.86
N SER A 126 1.03 -6.90 28.14
CA SER A 126 1.32 -8.09 27.34
C SER A 126 0.86 -7.93 25.88
N LYS A 127 -0.37 -7.46 25.66
CA LYS A 127 -0.94 -7.27 24.32
C LYS A 127 -0.23 -6.17 23.55
N LEU A 128 0.06 -5.04 24.20
CA LEU A 128 0.75 -3.92 23.56
C LEU A 128 2.17 -4.29 23.15
N SER A 129 2.94 -4.96 24.01
CA SER A 129 4.30 -5.42 23.66
C SER A 129 4.30 -6.33 22.43
N ALA A 130 3.37 -7.28 22.35
CA ALA A 130 3.21 -8.14 21.19
C ALA A 130 2.76 -7.38 19.93
N LYS A 131 1.80 -6.45 20.06
CA LYS A 131 1.27 -5.68 18.92
C LYS A 131 2.28 -4.69 18.36
N VAL A 132 3.10 -4.08 19.20
CA VAL A 132 4.11 -3.14 18.76
C VAL A 132 5.14 -3.83 17.87
N ASP A 133 5.71 -4.94 18.34
CA ASP A 133 6.76 -5.63 17.58
C ASP A 133 6.23 -6.36 16.34
N ASN A 134 4.95 -6.76 16.34
CA ASN A 134 4.35 -7.45 15.19
C ASN A 134 3.67 -6.51 14.18
N THR A 135 3.33 -5.27 14.55
CA THR A 135 2.43 -4.43 13.73
C THR A 135 2.89 -2.98 13.63
N ALA A 136 3.52 -2.41 14.65
CA ALA A 136 4.01 -1.03 14.54
C ALA A 136 5.33 -0.94 13.75
N ILE A 137 6.02 -2.08 13.56
CA ILE A 137 7.27 -2.18 12.81
C ILE A 137 7.04 -3.15 11.65
N HIS A 138 7.10 -2.65 10.41
CA HIS A 138 6.86 -3.42 9.20
C HIS A 138 8.20 -3.90 8.61
N ASP A 139 8.92 -4.71 9.38
CA ASP A 139 10.25 -5.24 9.03
C ASP A 139 10.21 -6.66 8.44
N GLY A 140 9.00 -7.22 8.28
CA GLY A 140 8.77 -8.56 7.73
C GLY A 140 8.85 -9.70 8.77
N TYR A 141 9.12 -9.42 10.04
CA TYR A 141 9.13 -10.45 11.08
C TYR A 141 7.73 -10.68 11.65
N GLN A 142 7.30 -11.94 11.71
CA GLN A 142 6.03 -12.35 12.32
C GLN A 142 6.29 -13.05 13.66
N LEU A 143 5.68 -12.55 14.74
CA LEU A 143 5.83 -13.12 16.08
C LEU A 143 5.27 -14.54 16.14
N TYR A 144 6.07 -15.46 16.67
CA TYR A 144 5.69 -16.85 16.88
C TYR A 144 5.92 -17.34 18.32
N LEU A 145 6.64 -16.54 19.11
CA LEU A 145 6.93 -16.78 20.52
C LEU A 145 6.65 -15.50 21.32
N HIS A 146 5.94 -15.64 22.42
CA HIS A 146 5.69 -14.56 23.38
C HIS A 146 5.80 -15.09 24.80
N ASN A 147 6.69 -14.53 25.62
CA ASN A 147 6.79 -14.88 27.04
C ASN A 147 6.77 -13.62 27.89
N PHE A 148 5.93 -13.63 28.92
CA PHE A 148 5.79 -12.54 29.87
C PHE A 148 6.28 -13.02 31.24
N ILE A 149 7.34 -12.40 31.76
CA ILE A 149 7.92 -12.71 33.06
C ILE A 149 7.45 -11.65 34.05
N LEU A 150 6.74 -12.07 35.08
CA LEU A 150 6.09 -11.22 36.07
C LEU A 150 6.68 -11.50 37.46
N ALA A 151 7.08 -10.45 38.16
CA ALA A 151 7.32 -10.49 39.58
C ALA A 151 6.05 -10.15 40.37
N ASP A 152 5.89 -10.73 41.55
CA ASP A 152 4.79 -10.45 42.49
C ASP A 152 4.68 -8.99 42.96
N ASN A 153 5.73 -8.18 42.76
CA ASN A 153 5.74 -6.73 43.00
C ASN A 153 5.13 -5.94 41.83
N GLY A 154 4.69 -6.60 40.77
CA GLY A 154 4.07 -6.00 39.58
C GLY A 154 5.07 -5.63 38.48
N ASN A 155 6.38 -5.72 38.73
CA ASN A 155 7.38 -5.50 37.68
C ASN A 155 7.40 -6.69 36.72
N TRP A 156 7.70 -6.41 35.47
CA TRP A 156 7.72 -7.42 34.42
C TRP A 156 8.76 -7.14 33.33
N SER A 157 9.06 -8.21 32.59
CA SER A 157 9.82 -8.18 31.34
C SER A 157 9.14 -9.07 30.30
N VAL A 158 9.28 -8.74 29.02
CA VAL A 158 8.80 -9.58 27.92
C VAL A 158 9.98 -10.00 27.06
N VAL A 159 9.99 -11.28 26.68
CA VAL A 159 10.92 -11.83 25.70
C VAL A 159 10.10 -12.52 24.61
N GLN A 160 10.12 -11.94 23.42
CA GLN A 160 9.34 -12.40 22.27
C GLN A 160 10.23 -12.54 21.03
N GLN A 161 9.82 -13.38 20.09
CA GLN A 161 10.60 -13.63 18.88
C GLN A 161 9.71 -13.68 17.65
N GLY A 162 10.10 -12.91 16.64
CA GLY A 162 9.57 -12.95 15.29
C GLY A 162 10.45 -13.80 14.37
N MET A 163 9.84 -14.43 13.37
CA MET A 163 10.55 -15.10 12.28
C MET A 163 10.27 -14.37 10.97
N HIS A 164 11.26 -14.34 10.09
CA HIS A 164 11.13 -13.83 8.74
C HIS A 164 11.19 -15.03 7.79
N GLU A 165 10.11 -15.25 7.03
CA GLU A 165 9.90 -16.51 6.32
C GLU A 165 10.85 -16.70 5.12
N SER A 166 11.25 -15.61 4.46
CA SER A 166 11.96 -15.68 3.18
C SER A 166 13.49 -15.74 3.26
N ASP A 167 14.09 -15.46 4.41
CA ASP A 167 15.55 -15.31 4.57
C ASP A 167 16.14 -16.24 5.63
N GLY A 168 15.30 -16.98 6.35
CA GLY A 168 15.76 -17.89 7.38
C GLY A 168 16.29 -17.18 8.62
N THR A 169 15.80 -15.99 9.00
CA THR A 169 16.21 -15.32 10.25
C THR A 169 15.08 -15.14 11.26
N ALA A 170 15.46 -14.88 12.51
CA ALA A 170 14.55 -14.51 13.58
C ALA A 170 15.06 -13.27 14.31
N ARG A 171 14.13 -12.43 14.75
CA ARG A 171 14.40 -11.24 15.56
C ARG A 171 13.82 -11.43 16.94
N ARG A 172 14.65 -11.34 17.96
CA ARG A 172 14.24 -11.35 19.37
C ARG A 172 14.06 -9.92 19.86
N TYR A 173 12.95 -9.68 20.54
CA TYR A 173 12.60 -8.40 21.15
C TYR A 173 12.48 -8.57 22.66
N HIS A 174 12.96 -7.57 23.38
CA HIS A 174 12.92 -7.54 24.83
C HIS A 174 12.18 -6.29 25.31
N TRP A 175 11.47 -6.42 26.41
CA TRP A 175 10.81 -5.29 27.09
C TRP A 175 11.10 -5.38 28.58
N HIS A 176 11.20 -4.23 29.24
CA HIS A 176 11.34 -4.15 30.69
C HIS A 176 10.49 -3.02 31.25
N SER A 177 9.54 -3.34 32.12
CA SER A 177 8.64 -2.39 32.79
C SER A 177 9.38 -1.18 33.40
N GLY A 178 10.52 -1.38 34.05
CA GLY A 178 11.31 -0.30 34.66
C GLY A 178 11.89 0.72 33.67
N ASN A 179 11.94 0.41 32.38
CA ASN A 179 12.49 1.29 31.33
C ASN A 179 11.42 1.86 30.38
N ILE A 180 10.17 1.40 30.48
CA ILE A 180 9.12 1.79 29.53
C ILE A 180 8.59 3.18 29.87
N LYS A 181 8.80 4.12 28.95
CA LYS A 181 8.15 5.45 28.96
C LYS A 181 6.91 5.48 28.08
N SER A 182 6.94 4.73 26.99
CA SER A 182 5.87 4.62 26.00
C SER A 182 5.93 3.23 25.38
N PHE A 183 4.77 2.63 25.14
CA PHE A 183 4.69 1.38 24.37
C PHE A 183 4.89 1.64 22.87
N VAL A 184 4.57 2.84 22.39
CA VAL A 184 4.43 3.12 20.94
C VAL A 184 5.46 4.12 20.43
N GLU A 185 6.39 4.57 21.28
CA GLU A 185 7.43 5.54 20.91
C GLU A 185 8.78 5.07 21.44
N GLU A 186 9.64 4.68 20.52
CA GLU A 186 10.99 4.16 20.74
C GLU A 186 11.12 3.21 21.96
N PRO A 187 10.31 2.15 22.05
CA PRO A 187 10.37 1.22 23.18
C PRO A 187 11.69 0.44 23.23
N HIS A 188 12.37 0.34 22.09
CA HIS A 188 13.63 -0.40 21.93
C HIS A 188 14.85 0.54 21.80
N THR A 189 16.05 0.09 22.19
CA THR A 189 17.35 0.76 22.00
C THR A 189 17.71 0.95 20.53
N GLY A 190 17.02 0.24 19.65
CA GLY A 190 17.21 0.23 18.21
C GLY A 190 16.93 -1.16 17.66
N ILE A 191 16.44 -1.20 16.42
CA ILE A 191 16.29 -2.43 15.63
C ILE A 191 17.35 -2.37 14.55
N ASN A 192 18.45 -3.09 14.77
CA ASN A 192 19.55 -3.19 13.83
C ASN A 192 19.49 -4.53 13.12
N GLY A 193 19.59 -4.51 11.80
CA GLY A 193 19.59 -5.70 10.96
C GLY A 193 20.17 -5.38 9.59
N VAL A 194 20.18 -6.38 8.72
CA VAL A 194 20.60 -6.19 7.33
C VAL A 194 19.66 -5.19 6.65
N PHE A 195 20.22 -4.18 5.98
CA PHE A 195 19.42 -3.20 5.24
C PHE A 195 18.61 -3.90 4.14
N ARG A 196 17.29 -3.70 4.13
CA ARG A 196 16.33 -4.34 3.22
C ARG A 196 15.41 -3.34 2.52
N GLY A 197 15.89 -2.12 2.37
CA GLY A 197 15.09 -0.99 1.93
C GLY A 197 14.48 -0.21 3.09
N GLN A 198 13.64 0.76 2.75
CA GLN A 198 12.92 1.56 3.73
C GLN A 198 11.76 0.76 4.29
N ILE A 199 11.74 0.59 5.60
CA ILE A 199 10.64 -0.04 6.33
C ILE A 199 9.76 1.03 6.98
N LEU A 200 8.47 0.73 7.15
CA LEU A 200 7.59 1.57 7.95
C LEU A 200 7.81 1.26 9.44
N ASN A 201 8.28 2.25 10.20
CA ASN A 201 8.42 2.17 11.65
C ASN A 201 7.52 3.21 12.32
N LEU A 202 6.31 2.81 12.73
CA LEU A 202 5.38 3.65 13.46
C LEU A 202 5.78 3.87 14.92
N THR A 203 6.85 3.23 15.41
CA THR A 203 7.39 3.48 16.76
C THR A 203 8.44 4.57 16.79
N ALA A 204 8.93 5.02 15.64
CA ALA A 204 9.91 6.10 15.56
C ALA A 204 9.36 7.39 16.19
N ALA A 205 10.23 8.18 16.83
CA ALA A 205 9.80 9.44 17.45
C ALA A 205 9.19 10.39 16.39
N GLU A 206 9.78 10.42 15.20
CA GLU A 206 9.34 11.23 14.05
C GLU A 206 7.97 10.80 13.52
N ALA A 207 7.55 9.56 13.76
CA ALA A 207 6.26 9.04 13.32
C ALA A 207 5.07 9.49 14.20
N SER A 208 5.29 10.39 15.17
CA SER A 208 4.24 10.92 16.05
C SER A 208 3.08 11.57 15.27
N GLY A 209 3.38 12.33 14.22
CA GLY A 209 2.37 12.90 13.32
C GLY A 209 1.55 11.82 12.61
N ASN A 210 2.22 10.77 12.11
CA ASN A 210 1.57 9.66 11.42
C ASN A 210 0.64 8.89 12.36
N ARG A 211 1.07 8.61 13.59
CA ARG A 211 0.22 7.95 14.61
C ARG A 211 -1.04 8.76 14.89
N LYS A 212 -0.93 10.09 15.04
CA LYS A 212 -2.08 10.98 15.25
C LYS A 212 -3.03 10.97 14.05
N GLY A 213 -2.49 11.10 12.84
CA GLY A 213 -3.27 11.07 11.61
C GLY A 213 -4.01 9.74 11.40
N ILE A 214 -3.37 8.59 11.70
CA ILE A 214 -4.03 7.27 11.63
C ILE A 214 -5.23 7.19 12.58
N VAL A 215 -5.09 7.70 13.80
CA VAL A 215 -6.18 7.73 14.78
C VAL A 215 -7.30 8.67 14.31
N GLU A 216 -6.95 9.87 13.82
CA GLU A 216 -7.91 10.84 13.30
C GLU A 216 -8.70 10.27 12.10
N ILE A 217 -8.03 9.62 11.15
CA ILE A 217 -8.64 8.90 10.03
C ILE A 217 -9.61 7.83 10.55
N SER A 218 -9.22 7.06 11.58
CA SER A 218 -10.10 6.03 12.15
C SER A 218 -11.35 6.56 12.84
N HIS A 219 -11.36 7.86 13.19
CA HIS A 219 -12.50 8.56 13.77
C HIS A 219 -13.28 9.42 12.76
N THR A 220 -12.77 9.54 11.54
CA THR A 220 -13.41 10.28 10.45
C THR A 220 -14.34 9.34 9.70
N ASP A 221 -15.50 9.83 9.27
CA ASP A 221 -16.41 9.04 8.43
C ASP A 221 -15.69 8.61 7.15
N SER A 222 -15.56 7.29 6.97
CA SER A 222 -14.98 6.66 5.78
C SER A 222 -15.55 7.23 4.47
N ALA A 223 -16.80 7.70 4.46
CA ALA A 223 -17.42 8.34 3.30
C ALA A 223 -16.76 9.69 2.92
N GLN A 224 -16.33 10.48 3.91
CA GLN A 224 -15.65 11.77 3.70
C GLN A 224 -14.20 11.60 3.20
N ILE A 225 -13.50 10.56 3.66
CA ILE A 225 -12.15 10.26 3.16
C ILE A 225 -12.21 9.66 1.75
N MET A 226 -13.22 8.83 1.48
CA MET A 226 -13.43 8.26 0.14
C MET A 226 -13.81 9.31 -0.92
N SER A 227 -14.41 10.44 -0.54
CA SER A 227 -14.66 11.53 -1.49
C SER A 227 -13.38 12.25 -1.95
N ASP A 228 -12.30 12.19 -1.16
CA ASP A 228 -11.02 12.80 -1.51
C ASP A 228 -10.16 11.89 -2.42
N PHE A 229 -10.45 10.60 -2.46
CA PHE A 229 -9.85 9.66 -3.42
C PHE A 229 -10.78 9.47 -4.62
N SER A 230 -10.55 10.20 -5.71
CA SER A 230 -11.26 9.98 -6.99
C SER A 230 -11.00 8.56 -7.51
N ARG A 231 -11.87 7.61 -7.17
CA ARG A 231 -11.81 6.23 -7.65
C ARG A 231 -12.54 6.14 -9.00
N LEU A 232 -11.77 6.04 -10.08
CA LEU A 232 -12.33 5.75 -11.41
C LEU A 232 -12.76 4.27 -11.46
N ILE A 233 -14.07 4.02 -11.48
CA ILE A 233 -14.66 2.70 -11.69
C ILE A 233 -15.27 2.69 -13.09
N LEU A 234 -14.71 1.89 -14.00
CA LEU A 234 -15.19 1.75 -15.37
C LEU A 234 -16.15 0.55 -15.49
N PRO A 235 -17.14 0.61 -16.39
CA PRO A 235 -18.10 -0.47 -16.57
C PRO A 235 -17.46 -1.71 -17.21
N ASN A 236 -18.11 -2.88 -17.05
CA ASN A 236 -17.62 -4.16 -17.57
C ASN A 236 -18.07 -4.44 -19.02
N HIS A 237 -18.15 -3.40 -19.87
CA HIS A 237 -18.46 -3.51 -21.29
C HIS A 237 -17.49 -2.68 -22.13
N HIS A 238 -17.33 -3.05 -23.40
CA HIS A 238 -16.38 -2.41 -24.31
C HIS A 238 -17.05 -1.43 -25.28
N ASP A 239 -18.32 -1.63 -25.61
CA ASP A 239 -19.10 -0.73 -26.43
C ASP A 239 -19.32 0.61 -25.72
N VAL A 240 -19.19 1.69 -26.48
CA VAL A 240 -19.43 3.05 -26.00
C VAL A 240 -20.91 3.36 -26.17
N GLN A 241 -21.58 3.66 -25.07
CA GLN A 241 -22.99 3.98 -25.00
C GLN A 241 -23.19 5.48 -24.71
N ALA A 242 -24.41 5.97 -24.92
CA ALA A 242 -24.77 7.35 -24.63
C ALA A 242 -24.57 7.71 -23.13
N SER A 243 -24.70 6.74 -22.23
CA SER A 243 -24.47 6.90 -20.78
C SER A 243 -23.01 7.11 -20.40
N ASP A 244 -22.06 6.74 -21.27
CA ASP A 244 -20.62 6.80 -20.97
C ASP A 244 -19.99 8.14 -21.35
N VAL A 245 -20.75 8.99 -22.05
CA VAL A 245 -20.26 10.19 -22.75
C VAL A 245 -21.11 11.40 -22.39
N ASP A 246 -20.47 12.54 -22.11
CA ASP A 246 -21.17 13.81 -22.09
C ASP A 246 -21.52 14.21 -23.53
N LEU A 247 -22.77 13.95 -23.94
CA LEU A 247 -23.26 14.18 -25.30
C LEU A 247 -23.19 15.65 -25.71
N LYS A 248 -23.25 16.58 -24.76
CA LYS A 248 -23.13 18.01 -25.04
C LYS A 248 -21.70 18.37 -25.42
N ARG A 249 -20.73 17.84 -24.68
CA ARG A 249 -19.30 18.03 -24.99
C ARG A 249 -18.90 17.36 -26.29
N LEU A 250 -19.29 16.10 -26.48
CA LEU A 250 -18.98 15.38 -27.72
C LEU A 250 -19.64 16.06 -28.92
N GLY A 251 -20.93 16.40 -28.82
CA GLY A 251 -21.66 17.04 -29.91
C GLY A 251 -21.11 18.41 -30.29
N ALA A 252 -20.76 19.26 -29.32
CA ALA A 252 -20.14 20.54 -29.59
C ALA A 252 -18.79 20.39 -30.32
N LEU A 253 -18.00 19.39 -29.93
CA LEU A 253 -16.74 19.07 -30.58
C LEU A 253 -16.95 18.59 -32.02
N LEU A 254 -17.91 17.69 -32.25
CA LEU A 254 -18.25 17.20 -33.59
C LEU A 254 -18.76 18.33 -34.48
N TYR A 255 -19.64 19.19 -33.96
CA TYR A 255 -20.16 20.35 -34.66
C TYR A 255 -19.05 21.31 -35.10
N VAL A 256 -18.13 21.66 -34.20
CA VAL A 256 -16.99 22.55 -34.52
C VAL A 256 -16.03 21.90 -35.52
N THR A 257 -15.82 20.59 -35.45
CA THR A 257 -14.79 19.92 -36.24
C THR A 257 -15.29 19.45 -37.61
N ARG A 258 -16.61 19.26 -37.77
CA ARG A 258 -17.24 18.77 -39.01
C ARG A 258 -18.04 19.84 -39.74
N GLU A 259 -18.82 20.65 -39.03
CA GLU A 259 -19.85 21.55 -39.62
C GLU A 259 -19.43 23.02 -39.62
N GLN A 260 -18.83 23.50 -38.53
CA GLN A 260 -18.45 24.90 -38.38
C GLN A 260 -16.95 25.07 -38.63
N GLN A 261 -16.55 25.40 -39.87
CA GLN A 261 -15.17 25.80 -40.13
C GLN A 261 -14.92 27.20 -39.53
N PRO A 262 -14.11 27.35 -38.46
CA PRO A 262 -13.97 28.63 -37.78
C PRO A 262 -13.25 29.67 -38.66
N GLN A 263 -13.78 30.89 -38.72
CA GLN A 263 -13.27 31.96 -39.60
C GLN A 263 -11.84 32.44 -39.27
N ASN A 264 -11.35 32.28 -38.02
CA ASN A 264 -10.02 32.73 -37.58
C ASN A 264 -9.16 31.59 -37.01
N PHE A 265 -8.88 30.59 -37.85
CA PHE A 265 -8.12 29.38 -37.50
C PHE A 265 -7.13 28.97 -38.58
N GLU A 266 -6.74 29.94 -39.41
CA GLU A 266 -5.97 29.78 -40.64
C GLU A 266 -4.68 28.98 -40.40
N ASP A 267 -3.96 29.23 -39.29
CA ASP A 267 -2.71 28.51 -39.01
C ASP A 267 -2.84 27.00 -38.80
N LEU A 268 -3.99 26.50 -38.34
CA LEU A 268 -4.22 25.06 -38.16
C LEU A 268 -4.87 24.44 -39.40
N LEU A 269 -5.76 25.17 -40.08
CA LEU A 269 -6.38 24.74 -41.34
C LEU A 269 -5.38 24.71 -42.50
N MET A 270 -4.39 25.59 -42.48
CA MET A 270 -3.33 25.68 -43.50
C MET A 270 -2.20 24.66 -43.28
N LEU A 271 -2.27 23.83 -42.23
CA LEU A 271 -1.38 22.67 -42.10
C LEU A 271 -1.83 21.60 -43.10
N GLU A 272 -0.97 21.32 -44.08
CA GLU A 272 -1.15 20.23 -45.03
C GLU A 272 -1.40 18.92 -44.27
N GLY A 273 -2.56 18.28 -44.53
CA GLY A 273 -3.01 17.06 -43.85
C GLY A 273 -4.04 17.27 -42.72
N VAL A 274 -4.47 18.49 -42.41
CA VAL A 274 -5.53 18.72 -41.40
C VAL A 274 -6.92 18.66 -42.03
N GLY A 275 -7.49 17.45 -42.10
CA GLY A 275 -8.90 17.25 -42.42
C GLY A 275 -9.82 17.34 -41.19
N PRO A 276 -11.15 17.34 -41.37
CA PRO A 276 -12.13 17.36 -40.28
C PRO A 276 -11.88 16.28 -39.21
N ARG A 277 -11.51 15.08 -39.65
CA ARG A 277 -11.24 13.95 -38.75
C ARG A 277 -9.99 14.14 -37.88
N THR A 278 -8.94 14.72 -38.47
CA THR A 278 -7.68 15.05 -37.79
C THR A 278 -7.90 16.21 -36.83
N MET A 279 -8.77 17.17 -37.18
CA MET A 279 -9.19 18.24 -36.29
C MET A 279 -9.96 17.70 -35.06
N GLN A 280 -10.86 16.74 -35.26
CA GLN A 280 -11.56 16.04 -34.18
C GLN A 280 -10.58 15.34 -33.21
N SER A 281 -9.55 14.68 -33.74
CA SER A 281 -8.50 14.07 -32.91
C SER A 281 -7.71 15.11 -32.12
N LEU A 282 -7.26 16.18 -32.78
CA LEU A 282 -6.49 17.25 -32.14
C LEU A 282 -7.30 18.02 -31.10
N ALA A 283 -8.61 18.14 -31.29
CA ALA A 283 -9.52 18.75 -30.34
C ALA A 283 -9.54 18.01 -28.99
N LEU A 284 -9.74 16.68 -29.03
CA LEU A 284 -9.72 15.84 -27.83
C LEU A 284 -8.33 15.78 -27.19
N VAL A 285 -7.27 15.69 -28.00
CA VAL A 285 -5.89 15.75 -27.50
C VAL A 285 -5.61 17.09 -26.82
N SER A 286 -6.08 18.20 -27.41
CA SER A 286 -5.91 19.53 -26.83
C SER A 286 -6.65 19.66 -25.50
N GLU A 287 -7.80 19.02 -25.34
CA GLU A 287 -8.52 18.99 -24.07
C GLU A 287 -7.79 18.15 -23.01
N VAL A 288 -7.10 17.07 -23.40
CA VAL A 288 -6.18 16.34 -22.49
C VAL A 288 -5.02 17.23 -22.02
N ILE A 289 -4.51 18.12 -22.90
CA ILE A 289 -3.37 18.99 -22.58
C ILE A 289 -3.80 20.22 -21.74
N HIS A 290 -4.96 20.81 -22.03
CA HIS A 290 -5.36 22.13 -21.50
C HIS A 290 -6.63 22.13 -20.65
N GLY A 291 -7.38 21.03 -20.60
CA GLY A 291 -8.65 20.93 -19.91
C GLY A 291 -8.51 20.94 -18.38
N ALA A 292 -9.48 21.54 -17.70
CA ALA A 292 -9.57 21.49 -16.23
C ALA A 292 -9.94 20.07 -15.74
N PRO A 293 -9.52 19.64 -14.52
CA PRO A 293 -9.79 18.30 -14.00
C PRO A 293 -11.26 17.83 -14.06
N SER A 294 -12.21 18.75 -13.90
CA SER A 294 -13.66 18.47 -13.97
C SER A 294 -14.16 18.03 -15.36
N ARG A 295 -13.32 18.10 -16.39
CA ARG A 295 -13.65 17.71 -17.78
C ARG A 295 -13.36 16.24 -18.09
N PHE A 296 -12.77 15.51 -17.14
CA PHE A 296 -12.37 14.11 -17.31
C PHE A 296 -13.33 13.13 -16.61
N THR A 297 -14.55 13.56 -16.33
CA THR A 297 -15.60 12.72 -15.71
C THR A 297 -16.20 11.70 -16.68
N ASP A 298 -16.03 11.89 -18.00
CA ASP A 298 -16.57 11.06 -19.08
C ASP A 298 -15.46 10.51 -20.00
N PRO A 299 -14.57 9.62 -19.51
CA PRO A 299 -13.38 9.20 -20.26
C PRO A 299 -13.69 8.51 -21.60
N ALA A 300 -14.87 7.90 -21.76
CA ALA A 300 -15.25 7.25 -23.02
C ALA A 300 -15.32 8.25 -24.19
N ARG A 301 -15.61 9.53 -23.95
CA ARG A 301 -15.59 10.60 -24.97
C ARG A 301 -14.23 10.70 -25.66
N PHE A 302 -13.14 10.53 -24.93
CA PHE A 302 -11.79 10.68 -25.48
C PHE A 302 -11.41 9.54 -26.44
N SER A 303 -12.11 8.40 -26.39
CA SER A 303 -11.94 7.32 -27.36
C SER A 303 -12.31 7.73 -28.80
N PHE A 304 -13.12 8.79 -28.99
CA PHE A 304 -13.43 9.33 -30.32
C PHE A 304 -12.23 10.01 -30.99
N ALA A 305 -11.12 10.24 -30.27
CA ALA A 305 -9.91 10.82 -30.85
C ALA A 305 -9.31 9.87 -31.90
N HIS A 306 -9.07 8.63 -31.51
CA HIS A 306 -8.37 7.64 -32.35
C HIS A 306 -8.96 6.24 -32.28
N GLY A 307 -10.19 6.08 -31.80
CA GLY A 307 -10.84 4.78 -31.68
C GLY A 307 -10.19 3.91 -30.60
N GLY A 308 -10.35 2.60 -30.73
CA GLY A 308 -9.81 1.63 -29.77
C GLY A 308 -9.15 0.44 -30.45
N LYS A 309 -8.18 -0.16 -29.75
CA LYS A 309 -7.45 -1.35 -30.23
C LYS A 309 -8.38 -2.52 -30.57
N ASP A 310 -9.52 -2.63 -29.88
CA ASP A 310 -10.52 -3.67 -30.08
C ASP A 310 -11.66 -3.23 -31.02
N GLY A 311 -11.57 -2.03 -31.61
CA GLY A 311 -12.58 -1.50 -32.52
C GLY A 311 -13.75 -0.76 -31.85
N HIS A 312 -13.58 -0.33 -30.59
CA HIS A 312 -14.56 0.44 -29.84
C HIS A 312 -14.02 1.84 -29.51
N PRO A 313 -14.74 2.91 -29.88
CA PRO A 313 -15.98 2.93 -30.64
C PRO A 313 -15.80 2.45 -32.10
N PHE A 314 -14.63 2.66 -32.69
CA PHE A 314 -14.28 2.24 -34.05
C PHE A 314 -12.79 1.83 -34.13
N PRO A 315 -12.36 1.13 -35.20
CA PRO A 315 -10.96 0.77 -35.44
C PRO A 315 -10.01 1.97 -35.47
N VAL A 316 -8.77 1.79 -35.01
CA VAL A 316 -7.79 2.88 -34.92
C VAL A 316 -7.42 3.42 -36.30
N PRO A 317 -7.74 4.68 -36.65
CA PRO A 317 -7.43 5.25 -37.97
C PRO A 317 -5.96 5.70 -38.01
N VAL A 318 -5.06 4.79 -38.39
CA VAL A 318 -3.60 4.99 -38.28
C VAL A 318 -3.12 6.25 -39.01
N LYS A 319 -3.67 6.56 -40.19
CA LYS A 319 -3.28 7.78 -40.93
C LYS A 319 -3.55 9.06 -40.14
N VAL A 320 -4.75 9.16 -39.55
CA VAL A 320 -5.16 10.31 -38.70
C VAL A 320 -4.32 10.37 -37.43
N TYR A 321 -3.98 9.20 -36.87
CA TYR A 321 -3.09 9.09 -35.72
C TYR A 321 -1.70 9.69 -36.04
N ASP A 322 -1.09 9.25 -37.13
CA ASP A 322 0.23 9.72 -37.57
C ASP A 322 0.23 11.21 -37.93
N GLU A 323 -0.82 11.71 -38.57
CA GLU A 323 -1.02 13.14 -38.82
C GLU A 323 -1.07 13.94 -37.51
N SER A 324 -1.85 13.47 -36.53
CA SER A 324 -1.92 14.09 -35.20
C SER A 324 -0.54 14.16 -34.53
N ILE A 325 0.22 13.05 -34.57
CA ILE A 325 1.60 12.99 -34.03
C ILE A 325 2.49 14.01 -34.75
N ASN A 326 2.44 14.07 -36.07
CA ASN A 326 3.29 14.96 -36.86
C ASN A 326 2.99 16.42 -36.58
N ILE A 327 1.72 16.78 -36.39
CA ILE A 327 1.30 18.14 -36.04
C ILE A 327 1.83 18.54 -34.65
N LEU A 328 1.68 17.65 -33.66
CA LEU A 328 2.23 17.87 -32.32
C LEU A 328 3.75 18.03 -32.35
N LYS A 329 4.47 17.15 -33.05
CA LYS A 329 5.93 17.22 -33.20
C LYS A 329 6.39 18.52 -33.86
N LYS A 330 5.79 18.90 -35.00
CA LYS A 330 6.09 20.17 -35.69
C LYS A 330 5.79 21.38 -34.79
N GLY A 331 4.73 21.32 -33.99
CA GLY A 331 4.39 22.35 -32.99
C GLY A 331 5.47 22.49 -31.91
N ILE A 332 5.94 21.38 -31.36
CA ILE A 332 7.00 21.35 -30.34
C ILE A 332 8.33 21.89 -30.92
N GLU A 333 8.74 21.43 -32.09
CA GLU A 333 9.98 21.88 -32.75
C GLU A 333 9.97 23.39 -32.99
N LYS A 334 8.87 23.93 -33.51
CA LYS A 334 8.72 25.38 -33.74
C LYS A 334 8.66 26.18 -32.43
N SER A 335 8.06 25.64 -31.38
CA SER A 335 8.07 26.30 -30.07
C SER A 335 9.47 26.37 -29.45
N LYS A 336 10.32 25.35 -29.65
CA LYS A 336 11.71 25.36 -29.18
C LYS A 336 12.56 26.42 -29.90
N LEU A 337 12.17 26.81 -31.11
CA LEU A 337 12.82 27.85 -31.91
C LEU A 337 12.34 29.28 -31.57
N GLY A 338 11.67 29.47 -30.44
CA GLY A 338 11.18 30.78 -29.98
C GLY A 338 9.83 31.22 -30.58
N ASN A 339 9.23 30.42 -31.46
CA ASN A 339 7.89 30.69 -32.02
C ASN A 339 6.80 30.07 -31.13
N ALA A 340 6.56 30.69 -29.98
CA ALA A 340 5.55 30.25 -29.00
C ALA A 340 4.10 30.29 -29.54
N ASP A 341 3.85 30.95 -30.68
CA ASP A 341 2.50 31.17 -31.21
C ASP A 341 1.82 29.89 -31.75
N LYS A 342 2.57 28.84 -32.11
CA LYS A 342 1.96 27.58 -32.59
C LYS A 342 1.50 26.61 -31.50
N LEU A 343 2.13 26.60 -30.31
CA LEU A 343 1.56 25.88 -29.15
C LEU A 343 0.28 26.56 -28.65
N LYS A 344 0.17 27.89 -28.79
CA LYS A 344 -1.08 28.61 -28.52
C LYS A 344 -2.22 28.16 -29.45
N THR A 345 -1.93 27.60 -30.63
CA THR A 345 -2.96 27.15 -31.59
C THR A 345 -3.78 25.98 -31.07
N LEU A 346 -3.18 25.01 -30.36
CA LEU A 346 -3.94 23.92 -29.72
C LEU A 346 -4.81 24.46 -28.59
N ASN A 347 -4.25 25.31 -27.72
CA ASN A 347 -5.05 25.97 -26.68
C ASN A 347 -6.23 26.78 -27.26
N LYS A 348 -6.02 27.49 -28.38
CA LYS A 348 -7.11 28.17 -29.12
C LYS A 348 -8.18 27.19 -29.60
N LEU A 349 -7.80 26.02 -30.12
CA LEU A 349 -8.76 24.96 -30.51
C LEU A 349 -9.64 24.54 -29.32
N HIS A 350 -9.02 24.28 -28.17
CA HIS A 350 -9.75 23.94 -26.95
C HIS A 350 -10.71 25.06 -26.50
N GLN A 351 -10.28 26.32 -26.61
CA GLN A 351 -11.10 27.48 -26.26
C GLN A 351 -12.32 27.66 -27.18
N VAL A 352 -12.14 27.45 -28.50
CA VAL A 352 -13.23 27.52 -29.49
C VAL A 352 -14.29 26.47 -29.17
N ILE A 353 -13.87 25.23 -28.92
CA ILE A 353 -14.80 24.13 -28.59
C ILE A 353 -15.52 24.39 -27.27
N THR A 354 -14.80 24.82 -26.24
CA THR A 354 -15.40 25.17 -24.94
C THR A 354 -16.41 26.32 -25.06
N THR A 355 -16.21 27.24 -26.01
CA THR A 355 -17.15 28.33 -26.29
C THR A 355 -18.39 27.83 -27.01
N ALA A 356 -18.22 26.99 -28.04
CA ALA A 356 -19.33 26.35 -28.75
C ALA A 356 -20.19 25.48 -27.82
N GLU A 357 -19.56 24.75 -26.90
CA GLU A 357 -20.22 23.91 -25.89
C GLU A 357 -21.27 24.69 -25.08
N LYS A 358 -21.00 25.95 -24.69
CA LYS A 358 -21.92 26.72 -23.82
C LYS A 358 -23.35 26.79 -24.36
N ASN A 359 -23.47 27.00 -25.67
CA ASN A 359 -24.74 27.19 -26.38
C ASN A 359 -25.17 25.94 -27.17
N PHE A 360 -24.47 24.81 -27.02
CA PHE A 360 -24.79 23.58 -27.74
C PHE A 360 -25.89 22.79 -27.03
N THR A 361 -26.89 22.36 -27.81
CA THR A 361 -27.93 21.43 -27.38
C THR A 361 -27.74 20.13 -28.16
N PRO A 362 -27.50 18.98 -27.49
CA PRO A 362 -27.37 17.70 -28.18
C PRO A 362 -28.67 17.32 -28.89
N ASP A 363 -28.58 17.12 -30.20
CA ASP A 363 -29.66 16.57 -31.04
C ASP A 363 -29.07 15.59 -32.07
N PHE A 364 -28.50 14.50 -31.57
CA PHE A 364 -27.92 13.44 -32.40
C PHE A 364 -27.88 12.11 -31.64
N ASP A 365 -27.84 11.00 -32.39
CA ASP A 365 -27.64 9.66 -31.85
C ASP A 365 -26.15 9.27 -31.94
N ILE A 366 -25.54 8.97 -30.79
CA ILE A 366 -24.14 8.55 -30.73
C ILE A 366 -23.87 7.26 -31.51
N GLN A 367 -24.85 6.35 -31.61
CA GLN A 367 -24.67 5.10 -32.35
C GLN A 367 -24.56 5.36 -33.86
N GLN A 368 -25.25 6.37 -34.38
CA GLN A 368 -25.12 6.78 -35.78
C GLN A 368 -23.72 7.34 -36.07
N VAL A 369 -23.17 8.15 -35.15
CA VAL A 369 -21.80 8.68 -35.25
C VAL A 369 -20.77 7.54 -35.23
N ILE A 370 -20.94 6.57 -34.33
CA ILE A 370 -20.05 5.41 -34.23
C ILE A 370 -20.10 4.58 -35.51
N GLU A 371 -21.29 4.32 -36.04
CA GLU A 371 -21.46 3.54 -37.27
C GLU A 371 -20.85 4.25 -38.48
N GLU A 372 -21.03 5.57 -38.60
CA GLU A 372 -20.37 6.37 -39.63
C GLU A 372 -18.84 6.27 -39.55
N GLU A 373 -18.27 6.38 -38.35
CA GLU A 373 -16.82 6.23 -38.13
C GLU A 373 -16.34 4.82 -38.50
N ARG A 374 -17.11 3.77 -38.18
CA ARG A 374 -16.81 2.38 -38.57
C ARG A 374 -16.81 2.20 -40.08
N GLN A 375 -17.83 2.70 -40.77
CA GLN A 375 -17.96 2.62 -42.24
C GLN A 375 -16.84 3.35 -42.98
N ASN A 376 -16.28 4.39 -42.37
CA ASN A 376 -15.20 5.20 -42.95
C ASN A 376 -13.80 4.79 -42.49
N SER A 377 -13.66 3.98 -41.44
CA SER A 377 -12.36 3.65 -40.81
C SER A 377 -11.32 3.09 -41.81
N TRP A 378 -11.74 2.27 -42.78
CA TRP A 378 -10.85 1.70 -43.80
C TRP A 378 -10.13 2.78 -44.65
N ARG A 379 -10.78 3.92 -44.90
CA ARG A 379 -10.21 5.04 -45.69
C ARG A 379 -8.96 5.61 -45.01
N PHE A 380 -8.97 5.59 -43.68
CA PHE A 380 -7.91 6.12 -42.82
C PHE A 380 -6.94 5.05 -42.31
N GLY A 381 -6.96 3.85 -42.90
CA GLY A 381 -6.10 2.74 -42.48
C GLY A 381 -6.51 2.18 -41.11
N GLY A 382 -7.82 2.07 -40.85
CA GLY A 382 -8.38 1.51 -39.62
C GLY A 382 -7.77 0.16 -39.25
N LYS A 383 -7.27 0.01 -38.02
CA LYS A 383 -6.71 -1.24 -37.49
C LYS A 383 -7.31 -1.61 -36.14
N THR A 384 -7.46 -2.90 -35.91
CA THR A 384 -7.74 -3.51 -34.61
C THR A 384 -6.74 -4.64 -34.32
N VAL A 385 -6.74 -5.17 -33.11
CA VAL A 385 -6.00 -6.39 -32.78
C VAL A 385 -6.46 -7.62 -33.58
N PHE A 386 -7.65 -7.53 -34.20
CA PHE A 386 -8.23 -8.58 -35.05
C PHE A 386 -7.94 -8.40 -36.54
N GLY A 387 -7.29 -7.30 -36.93
CA GLY A 387 -6.92 -7.02 -38.32
C GLY A 387 -7.40 -5.66 -38.85
N ASP A 388 -7.31 -5.51 -40.17
CA ASP A 388 -7.59 -4.26 -40.88
C ASP A 388 -9.09 -4.05 -41.11
N ALA A 389 -9.54 -2.80 -40.93
CA ALA A 389 -10.91 -2.38 -41.22
C ALA A 389 -11.19 -2.57 -42.72
N GLN A 390 -12.26 -3.29 -43.03
CA GLN A 390 -12.64 -3.60 -44.41
C GLN A 390 -13.56 -2.51 -44.98
N LYS A 391 -13.46 -2.29 -46.28
CA LYS A 391 -14.41 -1.44 -47.01
C LYS A 391 -15.79 -2.10 -46.97
N PRO A 392 -16.86 -1.40 -46.53
CA PRO A 392 -18.21 -1.94 -46.57
C PRO A 392 -18.57 -2.40 -48.00
N GLY A 393 -19.25 -3.54 -48.11
CA GLY A 393 -19.80 -4.01 -49.38
C GLY A 393 -20.85 -3.02 -49.93
N ALA A 394 -21.10 -3.02 -51.24
CA ALA A 394 -22.07 -2.12 -51.85
C ALA A 394 -23.51 -2.43 -51.37
N SER A 395 -24.00 -1.70 -50.37
CA SER A 395 -25.43 -1.64 -50.03
C SER A 395 -25.86 -0.22 -49.69
N GLN A 396 -26.79 0.27 -50.50
CA GLN A 396 -27.65 1.46 -50.42
C GLN A 396 -27.11 2.67 -49.65
N SER A 397 -26.66 3.65 -50.43
CA SER A 397 -26.56 5.06 -50.05
C SER A 397 -27.88 5.53 -49.43
N ILE A 398 -27.92 5.64 -48.10
CA ILE A 398 -28.91 6.48 -47.43
C ILE A 398 -28.40 7.90 -47.61
N GLN A 399 -28.91 8.56 -48.64
CA GLN A 399 -28.82 10.01 -48.78
C GLN A 399 -29.60 10.61 -47.60
N LEU A 400 -28.91 11.17 -46.62
CA LEU A 400 -29.54 11.99 -45.59
C LEU A 400 -30.11 13.23 -46.28
N SER A 401 -31.43 13.38 -46.30
CA SER A 401 -32.07 14.64 -46.70
C SER A 401 -31.78 15.68 -45.62
N LEU A 402 -30.92 16.63 -45.93
CA LEU A 402 -30.68 17.81 -45.10
C LEU A 402 -31.92 18.71 -45.15
N PHE A 403 -32.47 19.03 -43.99
CA PHE A 403 -33.33 20.20 -43.77
C PHE A 403 -32.48 21.35 -43.27
#